data_AF-A0A124FRR0-F1
#
_entry.id   AF-A0A124FRR0-F1
#
_cell.length_a   1.000
_cell.length_b   1.000
_cell.length_c   1.000
_cell.angle_alpha   90.00
_cell.angle_beta   90.00
_cell.angle_gamma   90.00
#
_symmetry.space_group_name_H-M   'P 1'
#
loop_
_entity.id
_entity.type
_entity.pdbx_description
1 polymer ?
#
loop_
_entity_poly.entity_id
_entity_poly.type
_entity_poly.pdbx_seq_one_letter_code
_entity_poly.pdbx_strand_id
1 'polypeptide(L)'
;MKITDASIHPYPVGDSTLARMALEAAGLGFDSIVAIGDVGHRPSGPEVLRGAVISAASQKEVIRQVREPTLRRADVVYVNAGDISFNRAIVTLKGVHVVRSIHAARRNAFDHVAARSAAEHNVAVDISMAPIIQLRGTKRQRALPDQPVKVVR
;
A
#
# COMPACT_ATOMS: atom_id res chain seq x y z
N MET A 1 -11.86 -18.41 -0.85
CA MET A 1 -11.16 -17.19 -0.38
C MET A 1 -10.01 -16.98 -1.34
N LYS A 2 -9.82 -15.77 -1.86
CA LYS A 2 -8.67 -15.44 -2.74
C LYS A 2 -7.58 -14.80 -1.89
N ILE A 3 -6.36 -15.30 -1.95
CA ILE A 3 -5.21 -14.82 -1.19
C ILE A 3 -4.30 -14.05 -2.14
N THR A 4 -4.10 -12.76 -1.88
CA THR A 4 -3.35 -11.87 -2.77
C THR A 4 -2.17 -11.23 -2.03
N ASP A 5 -0.98 -11.30 -2.61
CA ASP A 5 0.11 -10.42 -2.20
C ASP A 5 -0.11 -9.05 -2.85
N ALA A 6 -0.54 -8.08 -2.04
CA ALA A 6 -1.04 -6.81 -2.53
C ALA A 6 0.04 -5.75 -2.74
N SER A 7 1.35 -6.06 -2.71
CA SER A 7 2.36 -5.03 -2.94
C SER A 7 3.75 -5.58 -3.29
N ILE A 8 3.90 -6.24 -4.44
CA ILE A 8 5.23 -6.62 -4.94
C ILE A 8 5.84 -5.50 -5.79
N HIS A 9 7.15 -5.33 -5.70
CA HIS A 9 7.91 -4.32 -6.43
C HIS A 9 8.96 -5.02 -7.30
N PRO A 10 8.67 -5.31 -8.58
CA PRO A 10 9.66 -5.92 -9.47
C PRO A 10 10.87 -5.00 -9.72
N TYR A 11 11.97 -5.57 -10.20
CA TYR A 11 13.11 -4.83 -10.74
C TYR A 11 12.66 -3.83 -11.83
N PRO A 12 13.20 -2.59 -11.88
CA PRO A 12 14.37 -2.10 -11.14
C PRO A 12 14.06 -1.51 -9.76
N VAL A 13 12.79 -1.38 -9.38
CA VAL A 13 12.43 -0.80 -8.07
C VAL A 13 12.73 -1.77 -6.94
N GLY A 14 12.46 -3.06 -7.14
CA GLY A 14 12.94 -4.14 -6.28
C GLY A 14 14.18 -4.84 -6.81
N ASP A 15 14.52 -5.95 -6.17
CA ASP A 15 15.77 -6.70 -6.37
C ASP A 15 15.59 -7.99 -7.19
N SER A 16 14.37 -8.31 -7.62
CA SER A 16 14.05 -9.54 -8.34
C SER A 16 13.05 -9.31 -9.47
N THR A 17 12.98 -10.25 -10.40
CA THR A 17 12.06 -10.17 -11.53
C THR A 17 10.64 -10.53 -11.12
N LEU A 18 9.65 -9.97 -11.83
CA LEU A 18 8.24 -10.33 -11.63
C LEU A 18 8.01 -11.84 -11.78
N ALA A 19 8.69 -12.49 -12.74
CA ALA A 19 8.58 -13.93 -12.95
C ALA A 19 9.05 -14.74 -11.75
N ARG A 20 10.19 -14.35 -11.13
CA ARG A 20 10.68 -15.04 -9.94
C ARG A 20 9.77 -14.79 -8.74
N MET A 21 9.32 -13.56 -8.54
CA MET A 21 8.36 -13.24 -7.47
C MET A 21 7.05 -14.02 -7.62
N ALA A 22 6.52 -14.16 -8.83
CA ALA A 22 5.30 -14.93 -9.12
C ALA A 22 5.47 -16.43 -8.81
N LEU A 23 6.64 -17.01 -9.13
CA LEU A 23 6.95 -18.40 -8.82
C LEU A 23 7.02 -18.64 -7.30
N GLU A 24 7.67 -17.75 -6.56
CA GLU A 24 7.71 -17.84 -5.08
C GLU A 24 6.31 -17.67 -4.47
N ALA A 25 5.53 -16.70 -4.96
CA ALA A 25 4.16 -16.48 -4.50
C ALA A 25 3.26 -17.71 -4.73
N ALA A 26 3.39 -18.40 -5.88
CA ALA A 26 2.71 -19.67 -6.13
C ALA A 26 3.12 -20.75 -5.11
N GLY A 27 4.43 -20.88 -4.82
CA GLY A 27 4.95 -21.83 -3.84
C GLY A 27 4.43 -21.57 -2.42
N LEU A 28 4.11 -20.32 -2.10
CA LEU A 28 3.53 -19.89 -0.82
C LEU A 28 1.99 -19.96 -0.79
N GLY A 29 1.33 -20.34 -1.90
CA GLY A 29 -0.12 -20.52 -1.98
C GLY A 29 -0.91 -19.23 -2.25
N PHE A 30 -0.28 -18.19 -2.80
CA PHE A 30 -1.00 -17.00 -3.27
C PHE A 30 -1.71 -17.28 -4.60
N ASP A 31 -2.97 -16.84 -4.71
CA ASP A 31 -3.77 -16.95 -5.94
C ASP A 31 -3.45 -15.82 -6.93
N SER A 32 -3.04 -14.65 -6.41
CA SER A 32 -2.73 -13.48 -7.21
C SER A 32 -1.70 -12.58 -6.54
N ILE A 33 -1.10 -11.69 -7.33
CA ILE A 33 -0.14 -10.68 -6.88
C ILE A 33 -0.48 -9.32 -7.51
N VAL A 34 -0.26 -8.24 -6.77
CA VAL A 34 -0.35 -6.87 -7.29
C VAL A 34 1.06 -6.34 -7.49
N ALA A 35 1.44 -6.15 -8.75
CA ALA A 35 2.75 -5.67 -9.12
C ALA A 35 2.74 -4.16 -9.34
N ILE A 36 3.54 -3.45 -8.56
CA ILE A 36 3.65 -2.00 -8.62
C ILE A 36 4.51 -1.58 -9.82
N GLY A 37 3.97 -0.70 -10.66
CA GLY A 37 4.66 -0.12 -11.81
C GLY A 37 4.29 -0.77 -13.15
N ASP A 38 5.04 -0.45 -14.20
CA ASP A 38 4.78 -1.01 -15.52
C ASP A 38 5.29 -2.45 -15.60
N VAL A 39 4.36 -3.38 -15.60
CA VAL A 39 4.65 -4.81 -15.77
C VAL A 39 4.44 -5.19 -17.23
N GLY A 40 5.56 -5.34 -17.93
CA GLY A 40 5.58 -5.76 -19.32
C GLY A 40 5.07 -7.20 -19.47
N HIS A 41 5.97 -8.18 -19.40
CA HIS A 41 5.62 -9.59 -19.56
C HIS A 41 4.90 -10.15 -18.32
N ARG A 42 3.77 -10.84 -18.53
CA ARG A 42 3.04 -11.54 -17.49
C ARG A 42 3.55 -12.99 -17.37
N PRO A 43 4.15 -13.38 -16.24
CA PRO A 43 4.62 -14.74 -16.03
C PRO A 43 3.46 -15.73 -15.88
N SER A 44 3.75 -17.02 -16.02
CA SER A 44 2.85 -18.09 -15.58
C SER A 44 2.79 -18.16 -14.05
N GLY A 45 1.69 -18.71 -13.52
CA GLY A 45 1.44 -18.84 -12.08
C GLY A 45 0.27 -17.97 -11.60
N PRO A 46 0.41 -17.24 -10.48
CA PRO A 46 -0.68 -16.46 -9.90
C PRO A 46 -1.11 -15.33 -10.82
N GLU A 47 -2.38 -14.93 -10.73
CA GLU A 47 -2.90 -13.80 -11.51
C GLU A 47 -2.14 -12.51 -11.16
N VAL A 48 -1.68 -11.78 -12.18
CA VAL A 48 -0.95 -10.51 -11.98
C VAL A 48 -1.87 -9.31 -12.24
N LEU A 49 -2.12 -8.56 -11.17
CA LEU A 49 -2.82 -7.28 -11.19
C LEU A 49 -1.81 -6.13 -11.26
N ARG A 50 -2.18 -5.05 -11.94
CA ARG A 50 -1.38 -3.83 -12.09
C ARG A 50 -1.64 -2.88 -10.93
N GLY A 51 -0.61 -2.57 -10.17
CA GLY A 51 -0.65 -1.58 -9.10
C GLY A 51 -0.01 -0.26 -9.51
N ALA A 52 -0.61 0.86 -9.12
CA ALA A 52 -0.02 2.19 -9.25
C ALA A 52 0.04 2.89 -7.88
N VAL A 53 1.15 3.56 -7.58
CA VAL A 53 1.33 4.30 -6.32
C VAL A 53 1.42 5.79 -6.61
N ILE A 54 0.53 6.55 -6.00
CA ILE A 54 0.54 8.02 -6.03
C ILE A 54 1.25 8.52 -4.78
N SER A 55 2.29 9.34 -4.99
CA SER A 55 2.86 10.22 -3.96
C SER A 55 2.52 11.64 -4.37
N ALA A 56 1.73 12.33 -3.56
CA ALA A 56 1.22 13.66 -3.88
C ALA A 56 1.18 14.52 -2.62
N ALA A 57 1.39 15.83 -2.77
CA ALA A 57 1.37 16.77 -1.66
C ALA A 57 -0.04 17.29 -1.35
N SER A 58 -1.01 17.08 -2.26
CA SER A 58 -2.37 17.61 -2.12
C SER A 58 -3.43 16.70 -2.74
N GLN A 59 -4.67 16.80 -2.23
CA GLN A 59 -5.82 16.07 -2.78
C GLN A 59 -6.05 16.39 -4.27
N LYS A 60 -5.89 17.65 -4.66
CA LYS A 60 -6.03 18.11 -6.06
C LYS A 60 -5.06 17.36 -6.99
N GLU A 61 -3.84 17.14 -6.52
CA GLU A 61 -2.84 16.40 -7.27
C GLU A 61 -3.19 14.93 -7.40
N VAL A 62 -3.71 14.28 -6.33
CA VAL A 62 -4.23 12.91 -6.40
C VAL A 62 -5.35 12.81 -7.44
N ILE A 63 -6.31 13.74 -7.42
CA ILE A 63 -7.44 13.79 -8.39
C ILE A 63 -6.92 13.90 -9.82
N ARG A 64 -5.86 14.67 -10.05
CA ARG A 64 -5.23 14.78 -11.37
C ARG A 64 -4.59 13.45 -11.78
N GLN A 65 -3.79 12.84 -10.92
CA GLN A 65 -3.05 11.61 -11.23
C GLN A 65 -3.97 10.40 -11.46
N VAL A 66 -5.04 10.22 -10.66
CA VAL A 66 -6.00 9.10 -10.89
C VAL A 66 -6.71 9.19 -12.24
N ARG A 67 -6.73 10.37 -12.87
CA ARG A 67 -7.34 10.57 -14.20
C ARG A 67 -6.36 10.33 -15.34
N GLU A 68 -5.05 10.24 -15.07
CA GLU A 68 -4.03 10.03 -16.08
C GLU A 68 -4.22 8.67 -16.78
N PRO A 69 -4.02 8.59 -18.11
CA PRO A 69 -4.29 7.37 -18.87
C PRO A 69 -3.51 6.15 -18.38
N THR A 70 -2.30 6.35 -17.86
CA THR A 70 -1.44 5.30 -17.31
C THR A 70 -2.03 4.72 -16.02
N LEU A 71 -2.47 5.56 -15.08
CA LEU A 71 -3.08 5.12 -13.83
C LEU A 71 -4.49 4.54 -14.03
N ARG A 72 -5.23 4.98 -15.05
CA ARG A 72 -6.53 4.37 -15.42
C ARG A 72 -6.43 2.91 -15.84
N ARG A 73 -5.23 2.44 -16.22
CA ARG A 73 -4.97 1.03 -16.56
C ARG A 73 -4.55 0.20 -15.33
N ALA A 74 -4.39 0.81 -14.17
CA ALA A 74 -4.09 0.10 -12.94
C ALA A 74 -5.36 -0.56 -12.41
N ASP A 75 -5.22 -1.82 -12.00
CA ASP A 75 -6.27 -2.59 -11.33
C ASP A 75 -6.40 -2.14 -9.86
N VAL A 76 -5.31 -1.70 -9.24
CA VAL A 76 -5.27 -1.19 -7.86
C VAL A 76 -4.45 0.10 -7.80
N VAL A 77 -4.97 1.10 -7.10
CA VAL A 77 -4.35 2.42 -6.94
C VAL A 77 -4.13 2.69 -5.46
N TYR A 78 -2.88 2.85 -5.11
CA TYR A 78 -2.41 3.17 -3.77
C TYR A 78 -2.09 4.66 -3.69
N VAL A 79 -2.37 5.27 -2.54
CA VAL A 79 -1.90 6.62 -2.23
C VAL A 79 -1.06 6.55 -0.96
N ASN A 80 0.15 7.13 -1.00
CA ASN A 80 0.96 7.27 0.20
C ASN A 80 0.29 8.22 1.19
N ALA A 81 0.20 7.81 2.44
CA ALA A 81 -0.36 8.61 3.51
C ALA A 81 0.42 9.91 3.70
N GLY A 82 -0.33 11.00 3.84
CA GLY A 82 0.19 12.33 4.17
C GLY A 82 -0.18 12.73 5.59
N ASP A 83 -0.57 13.98 5.76
CA ASP A 83 -1.06 14.51 7.03
C ASP A 83 -2.53 14.14 7.31
N ILE A 84 -3.06 14.50 8.49
CA ILE A 84 -4.43 14.14 8.89
C ILE A 84 -5.51 14.67 7.95
N SER A 85 -5.36 15.90 7.46
CA SER A 85 -6.34 16.53 6.58
C SER A 85 -6.29 15.91 5.20
N PHE A 86 -5.09 15.66 4.68
CA PHE A 86 -4.84 14.95 3.44
C PHE A 86 -5.44 13.54 3.49
N ASN A 87 -5.14 12.76 4.53
CA ASN A 87 -5.60 11.37 4.68
C ASN A 87 -7.13 11.28 4.72
N ARG A 88 -7.80 12.13 5.51
CA ARG A 88 -9.28 12.21 5.54
C ARG A 88 -9.86 12.58 4.17
N ALA A 89 -9.18 13.42 3.40
CA ALA A 89 -9.64 13.84 2.09
C ALA A 89 -9.48 12.74 1.02
N ILE A 90 -8.34 12.04 0.99
CA ILE A 90 -8.06 11.02 -0.05
C ILE A 90 -8.91 9.75 0.09
N VAL A 91 -9.30 9.37 1.32
CA VAL A 91 -10.14 8.17 1.54
C VAL A 91 -11.57 8.31 1.01
N THR A 92 -11.97 9.52 0.62
CA THR A 92 -13.29 9.78 0.00
C THR A 92 -13.22 9.79 -1.53
N LEU A 93 -12.02 9.74 -2.11
CA LEU A 93 -11.84 9.94 -3.54
C LEU A 93 -12.12 8.66 -4.33
N LYS A 94 -12.99 8.79 -5.35
CA LYS A 94 -13.17 7.73 -6.36
C LYS A 94 -11.86 7.48 -7.11
N GLY A 95 -11.53 6.20 -7.30
CA GLY A 95 -10.31 5.76 -7.98
C GLY A 95 -9.10 5.60 -7.06
N VAL A 96 -9.23 5.92 -5.76
CA VAL A 96 -8.28 5.49 -4.72
C VAL A 96 -8.79 4.18 -4.15
N HIS A 97 -7.93 3.17 -4.06
CA HIS A 97 -8.29 1.84 -3.56
C HIS A 97 -7.65 1.54 -2.20
N VAL A 98 -6.41 1.99 -2.00
CA VAL A 98 -5.64 1.71 -0.79
C VAL A 98 -4.88 2.95 -0.31
N VAL A 99 -4.94 3.27 0.97
CA VAL A 99 -4.00 4.21 1.61
C VAL A 99 -2.86 3.40 2.24
N ARG A 100 -1.62 3.73 1.88
CA ARG A 100 -0.43 2.98 2.32
C ARG A 100 0.60 3.86 3.04
N SER A 101 1.63 3.24 3.59
CA SER A 101 2.76 3.93 4.22
C SER A 101 2.38 4.76 5.45
N ILE A 102 1.29 4.41 6.16
CA ILE A 102 0.85 5.12 7.38
C ILE A 102 1.92 5.13 8.46
N HIS A 103 2.71 4.06 8.59
CA HIS A 103 3.84 3.96 9.52
C HIS A 103 4.94 5.01 9.27
N ALA A 104 5.03 5.54 8.04
CA ALA A 104 6.00 6.56 7.67
C ALA A 104 5.42 7.98 7.77
N ALA A 105 4.10 8.11 7.92
CA ALA A 105 3.46 9.39 8.16
C ALA A 105 3.73 9.87 9.60
N ARG A 106 3.47 11.16 9.85
CA ARG A 106 3.58 11.73 11.20
C ARG A 106 2.70 10.97 12.20
N ARG A 107 3.09 10.95 13.47
CA ARG A 107 2.28 10.34 14.54
C ARG A 107 0.86 10.89 14.49
N ASN A 108 -0.13 10.02 14.62
CA ASN A 108 -1.56 10.36 14.56
C ASN A 108 -2.01 11.00 13.23
N ALA A 109 -1.30 10.74 12.12
CA ALA A 109 -1.72 11.20 10.79
C ALA A 109 -2.97 10.48 10.26
N PHE A 110 -3.30 9.31 10.79
CA PHE A 110 -4.48 8.55 10.42
C PHE A 110 -5.30 8.26 11.68
N ASP A 111 -6.49 8.84 11.75
CA ASP A 111 -7.32 8.82 12.95
C ASP A 111 -8.64 8.05 12.72
N HIS A 112 -9.45 7.96 13.77
CA HIS A 112 -10.72 7.23 13.72
C HIS A 112 -11.70 7.81 12.67
N VAL A 113 -11.63 9.11 12.38
CA VAL A 113 -12.45 9.75 11.32
C VAL A 113 -11.99 9.27 9.94
N ALA A 114 -10.68 9.29 9.66
CA ALA A 114 -10.15 8.75 8.41
C ALA A 114 -10.44 7.25 8.26
N ALA A 115 -10.32 6.47 9.35
CA ALA A 115 -10.60 5.04 9.34
C ALA A 115 -12.07 4.73 9.03
N ARG A 116 -13.00 5.44 9.68
CA ARG A 116 -14.44 5.30 9.41
C ARG A 116 -14.78 5.70 7.98
N SER A 117 -14.24 6.83 7.52
CA SER A 117 -14.49 7.31 6.16
C SER A 117 -13.95 6.35 5.11
N ALA A 118 -12.77 5.76 5.33
CA ALA A 118 -12.21 4.74 4.46
C ALA A 118 -13.13 3.51 4.36
N ALA A 119 -13.67 3.03 5.49
CA ALA A 119 -14.64 1.93 5.50
C ALA A 119 -15.93 2.29 4.74
N GLU A 120 -16.48 3.49 4.94
CA GLU A 120 -17.69 3.97 4.25
C GLU A 120 -17.50 4.09 2.72
N HIS A 121 -16.28 4.40 2.26
CA HIS A 121 -15.96 4.60 0.85
C HIS A 121 -15.26 3.40 0.21
N ASN A 122 -15.14 2.27 0.91
CA ASN A 122 -14.45 1.05 0.46
C ASN A 122 -12.98 1.28 0.07
N VAL A 123 -12.29 2.16 0.79
CA VAL A 123 -10.85 2.38 0.65
C VAL A 123 -10.14 1.55 1.71
N ALA A 124 -9.28 0.65 1.28
CA ALA A 124 -8.50 -0.18 2.19
C ALA A 124 -7.36 0.61 2.84
N VAL A 125 -6.91 0.15 3.99
CA VAL A 125 -5.77 0.69 4.72
C VAL A 125 -4.67 -0.37 4.77
N ASP A 126 -3.52 -0.10 4.15
CA ASP A 126 -2.38 -1.02 4.12
C ASP A 126 -1.60 -0.98 5.44
N ILE A 127 -1.40 -2.17 6.01
CA ILE A 127 -0.54 -2.43 7.16
C ILE A 127 0.70 -3.16 6.64
N SER A 128 1.71 -2.39 6.27
CA SER A 128 2.95 -2.96 5.73
C SER A 128 3.80 -3.63 6.80
N MET A 129 4.23 -4.87 6.53
CA MET A 129 5.20 -5.62 7.35
C MET A 129 6.66 -5.22 7.05
N ALA A 130 6.92 -4.49 5.97
CA ALA A 130 8.27 -4.13 5.54
C ALA A 130 9.09 -3.41 6.64
N PRO A 131 8.55 -2.44 7.40
CA PRO A 131 9.29 -1.80 8.49
C PRO A 131 9.75 -2.77 9.59
N ILE A 132 8.94 -3.80 9.87
CA ILE A 132 9.25 -4.81 10.89
C ILE A 132 10.40 -5.70 10.40
N ILE A 133 10.35 -6.11 9.14
CA ILE A 133 11.34 -7.01 8.52
C ILE A 133 12.67 -6.28 8.27
N GLN A 134 12.61 -5.06 7.73
CA GLN A 134 13.79 -4.34 7.20
C GLN A 134 14.47 -3.45 8.25
N LEU A 135 13.74 -2.77 9.12
CA LEU A 135 14.36 -1.88 10.13
C LEU A 135 14.94 -2.68 11.30
N ARG A 136 15.75 -2.02 12.12
CA ARG A 136 16.38 -2.57 13.35
C ARG A 136 16.26 -1.58 14.51
N GLY A 137 16.42 -2.07 15.74
CA GLY A 137 16.45 -1.26 16.96
C GLY A 137 15.23 -0.35 17.14
N THR A 138 15.47 0.88 17.60
CA THR A 138 14.41 1.87 17.89
C THR A 138 13.56 2.23 16.67
N LYS A 139 14.12 2.19 15.45
CA LYS A 139 13.36 2.43 14.21
C LYS A 139 12.30 1.35 13.97
N ARG A 140 12.63 0.08 14.24
CA ARG A 140 11.67 -1.03 14.17
C ARG A 140 10.60 -0.89 15.27
N GLN A 141 11.02 -0.58 16.49
CA GLN A 141 10.11 -0.42 17.62
C GLN A 141 9.05 0.66 17.34
N ARG A 142 9.46 1.80 16.76
CA ARG A 142 8.55 2.90 16.40
C ARG A 142 7.54 2.56 15.30
N ALA A 143 7.84 1.57 14.46
CA ALA A 143 6.92 1.12 13.41
C ALA A 143 5.82 0.20 13.94
N LEU A 144 6.02 -0.39 15.13
CA LEU A 144 4.96 -1.06 15.86
C LEU A 144 4.17 0.01 16.64
N PRO A 145 2.83 -0.09 16.74
CA PRO A 145 2.06 0.81 17.57
C PRO A 145 2.62 0.78 19.01
N ASP A 146 2.90 1.97 19.57
CA ASP A 146 3.21 2.13 20.99
C ASP A 146 2.03 1.56 21.80
N GLN A 147 2.13 0.30 22.24
CA GLN A 147 1.48 -0.07 23.49
C GLN A 147 2.42 0.41 24.59
N PRO A 148 2.06 1.44 25.39
CA PRO A 148 2.70 1.58 26.68
C PRO A 148 2.34 0.32 27.46
N VAL A 149 3.29 -0.62 27.56
CA VAL A 149 3.29 -1.57 28.65
C VAL A 149 3.46 -0.69 29.88
N LYS A 150 2.35 -0.34 30.53
CA LYS A 150 2.37 0.13 31.90
C LYS A 150 2.96 -1.03 32.70
N VAL A 151 4.27 -1.01 32.90
CA VAL A 151 4.91 -1.77 33.96
C VAL A 151 4.38 -1.12 35.24
N VAL A 152 3.31 -1.69 35.77
CA VAL A 152 2.87 -1.39 37.12
C VAL A 152 4.00 -1.88 38.01
N ARG A 153 4.77 -0.95 38.58
CA ARG A 153 5.63 -1.20 39.72
C ARG A 153 4.79 -1.13 40.98
#